data_AF-A0A925WCM5-F1
#
_entry.id   AF-A0A925WCM5-F1
#
_cell.length_a   1.000
_cell.length_b   1.000
_cell.length_c   1.000
_cell.angle_alpha   90.00
_cell.angle_beta   90.00
_cell.angle_gamma   90.00
#
_symmetry.space_group_name_H-M   'P 1'
#
loop_
_entity.id
_entity.type
_entity.pdbx_description
1 polymer ?
#
loop_
_entity_poly.entity_id
_entity_poly.type
_entity_poly.pdbx_seq_one_letter_code
_entity_poly.pdbx_strand_id
1 'polypeptide(L)'
;TGGLYLDITPKRAEIARYGLNVEDVLEQVEIAIGGMAIDRTIEGRERYSINVRYSRELRDDVEKLKRVLVPVAMGETGSGGNGEAGMSSSDSPSRRFSVSPVQQIPLGQLVEIQTTSGPPLIKNENGSLTGWVYVDMTGRDIGGYVAEAKKAVHEQIEKAGLLPAGYRFEWTGQYEYMLRVKERLKVVIPITLALIFVLLYMNFKSIPETFIILLSIPFAMTGSIWFLWIMGYNMSIAVWVGIIALAGLAAQTGTVMIIYLDEAFHAYQKAGRMNTQHDLFEAITYGAVQRVRPKLMTVCMITFGLVPALWAHGAGAEAIQRIAAPMIGGLITSTILTLEIVPAIYSLWRGRQVEWVKGPRPRKKTWSELNAEFVEMERLEHGGEPVAAETESVETPKAKSRLTRNVILFLLVALALGLGIFLWQKSGSSQDSASQSETAPASAPAAPVAATLPKLDLTAEQRASVTALLRAGDSISTNLASDNLQGFNQSLGVLDPAIQTAAEALGPEHSWTPLLQKVRKARLKPAGDLKEARDEFIAFSSAFVDFTKAVRQQDPASASVKIYRCPMAPKPGFWMQLQGPLRNPYFGVEMLDCGVEVAP
;
A
#
# COMPACT_ATOMS: atom_id res chain seq x y z
N THR A 1 -19.20 -8.08 22.43
CA THR A 1 -19.04 -9.05 23.53
C THR A 1 -18.38 -8.33 24.69
N GLY A 2 -19.00 -8.36 25.88
CA GLY A 2 -18.51 -7.63 27.07
C GLY A 2 -17.28 -8.30 27.69
N GLY A 3 -16.50 -7.51 28.43
CA GLY A 3 -15.48 -8.03 29.33
C GLY A 3 -16.14 -8.65 30.55
N LEU A 4 -15.57 -9.75 31.02
CA LEU A 4 -16.01 -10.39 32.27
C LEU A 4 -15.14 -9.85 33.41
N TYR A 5 -15.81 -9.38 34.45
CA TYR A 5 -15.19 -8.82 35.64
C TYR A 5 -15.62 -9.62 36.86
N LEU A 6 -14.72 -9.68 37.84
CA LEU A 6 -15.02 -10.19 39.16
C LEU A 6 -15.00 -9.01 40.12
N ASP A 7 -16.18 -8.51 40.47
CA ASP A 7 -16.34 -7.37 41.36
C ASP A 7 -16.18 -7.84 42.81
N ILE A 8 -15.21 -7.24 43.51
CA ILE A 8 -14.93 -7.49 44.93
C ILE A 8 -15.42 -6.26 45.71
N THR A 9 -16.62 -6.36 46.29
CA THR A 9 -17.27 -5.25 47.00
C THR A 9 -17.01 -5.37 48.52
N PRO A 10 -16.32 -4.42 49.16
CA PRO A 10 -16.02 -4.48 50.59
C PRO A 10 -17.27 -4.32 51.48
N LYS A 11 -17.49 -5.25 52.41
CA LYS A 11 -18.56 -5.17 53.41
C LYS A 11 -18.08 -4.32 54.58
N ARG A 12 -18.21 -3.00 54.46
CA ARG A 12 -17.70 -2.02 55.45
C ARG A 12 -18.07 -2.34 56.91
N ALA A 13 -19.30 -2.80 57.16
CA ALA A 13 -19.76 -3.13 58.51
C ALA A 13 -19.05 -4.35 59.10
N GLU A 14 -18.74 -5.37 58.29
CA GLU A 14 -18.03 -6.57 58.74
C GLU A 14 -16.53 -6.28 58.89
N ILE A 15 -15.94 -5.51 57.97
CA ILE A 15 -14.54 -5.06 58.05
C ILE A 15 -14.30 -4.26 59.33
N ALA A 16 -15.20 -3.33 59.68
CA ALA A 16 -15.10 -2.51 60.88
C ALA A 16 -15.16 -3.33 62.19
N ARG A 17 -15.86 -4.47 62.21
CA ARG A 17 -15.88 -5.36 63.40
C ARG A 17 -14.51 -5.93 63.75
N TYR A 18 -13.63 -6.04 62.76
CA TYR A 18 -12.27 -6.56 62.92
C TYR A 18 -11.22 -5.45 63.04
N GLY A 19 -11.64 -4.18 63.13
CA GLY A 19 -10.73 -3.04 63.26
C GLY A 19 -9.85 -2.78 62.03
N LEU A 20 -10.24 -3.32 60.86
CA LEU A 20 -9.51 -3.15 59.60
C LEU A 20 -10.00 -1.93 58.82
N ASN A 21 -9.13 -1.35 57.99
CA ASN A 21 -9.56 -0.42 56.95
C ASN A 21 -9.94 -1.17 55.67
N VAL A 22 -10.77 -0.51 54.84
CA VAL A 22 -11.11 -1.04 53.51
C VAL A 22 -9.87 -1.13 52.62
N GLU A 23 -8.95 -0.18 52.75
CA GLU A 23 -7.67 -0.15 52.04
C GLU A 23 -6.84 -1.40 52.36
N ASP A 24 -6.66 -1.73 53.64
CA ASP A 24 -5.91 -2.92 54.07
C ASP A 24 -6.47 -4.21 53.43
N VAL A 25 -7.79 -4.36 53.38
CA VAL A 25 -8.44 -5.53 52.79
C VAL A 25 -8.23 -5.58 51.28
N LEU A 26 -8.35 -4.45 50.58
CA LEU A 26 -8.16 -4.37 49.14
C LEU A 26 -6.69 -4.57 48.75
N GLU A 27 -5.74 -4.03 49.52
CA GLU A 27 -4.31 -4.23 49.31
C GLU A 27 -3.95 -5.72 49.41
N GLN A 28 -4.50 -6.43 50.40
CA GLN A 28 -4.31 -7.89 50.52
C GLN A 28 -4.90 -8.65 49.32
N VAL A 29 -6.02 -8.19 48.75
CA VAL A 29 -6.59 -8.76 47.53
C VAL A 29 -5.66 -8.51 46.33
N GLU A 30 -5.13 -7.29 46.18
CA GLU A 30 -4.24 -6.92 45.08
C GLU A 30 -2.89 -7.66 45.13
N ILE A 31 -2.32 -7.83 46.32
CA ILE A 31 -1.11 -8.63 46.52
C ILE A 31 -1.44 -10.11 46.30
N ALA A 32 -2.36 -10.67 47.09
CA ALA A 32 -2.49 -12.10 47.21
C ALA A 32 -3.24 -12.77 46.04
N ILE A 33 -4.18 -12.07 45.41
CA ILE A 33 -4.94 -12.55 44.24
C ILE A 33 -4.41 -11.90 42.95
N GLY A 34 -4.22 -10.58 42.97
CA GLY A 34 -3.77 -9.80 41.81
C GLY A 34 -2.30 -10.01 41.43
N GLY A 35 -1.44 -10.34 42.41
CA GLY A 35 -0.01 -10.52 42.20
C GLY A 35 0.73 -9.20 41.97
N MET A 36 0.31 -8.14 42.67
CA MET A 36 1.01 -6.86 42.69
C MET A 36 2.50 -7.05 43.02
N ALA A 37 3.37 -6.28 42.36
CA ALA A 37 4.80 -6.26 42.67
C ALA A 37 5.02 -5.56 44.02
N ILE A 38 5.65 -6.26 44.97
CA ILE A 38 5.91 -5.75 46.33
C ILE A 38 7.23 -4.99 46.36
N ASP A 39 8.26 -5.52 45.69
CA ASP A 39 9.58 -4.90 45.63
C ASP A 39 10.26 -5.24 44.31
N ARG A 40 11.49 -4.78 44.12
CA ARG A 40 12.33 -5.09 42.95
C ARG A 40 13.74 -5.49 43.38
N THR A 41 14.24 -6.59 42.84
CA THR A 41 15.68 -6.90 42.93
C THR A 41 16.45 -6.05 41.93
N ILE A 42 17.68 -5.70 42.29
CA ILE A 42 18.61 -4.97 41.43
C ILE A 42 19.79 -5.90 41.16
N GLU A 43 19.93 -6.31 39.91
CA GLU A 43 20.98 -7.22 39.45
C GLU A 43 21.80 -6.51 38.36
N GLY A 44 22.85 -5.82 38.79
CA GLY A 44 23.65 -4.96 37.90
C GLY A 44 22.85 -3.76 37.38
N ARG A 45 22.57 -3.75 36.07
CA ARG A 45 21.74 -2.71 35.41
C ARG A 45 20.27 -3.13 35.27
N GLU A 46 19.95 -4.39 35.55
CA GLU A 46 18.62 -4.95 35.41
C GLU A 46 17.83 -4.81 36.71
N ARG A 47 16.51 -4.68 36.58
CA ARG A 47 15.59 -4.58 37.71
C ARG A 47 14.45 -5.57 37.50
N TYR A 48 14.31 -6.51 38.41
CA TYR A 48 13.27 -7.54 38.36
C TYR A 48 12.23 -7.29 39.44
N SER A 49 10.94 -7.29 39.09
CA SER A 49 9.86 -7.16 40.07
C SER A 49 9.68 -8.45 40.86
N ILE A 50 9.65 -8.36 42.18
CA ILE A 50 9.24 -9.42 43.09
C ILE A 50 7.74 -9.28 43.32
N ASN A 51 6.96 -10.31 42.99
CA ASN A 51 5.56 -10.42 43.36
C ASN A 51 5.32 -11.63 44.27
N VAL A 52 4.39 -11.48 45.21
CA VAL A 52 3.92 -12.58 46.05
C VAL A 52 2.45 -12.76 45.76
N ARG A 53 2.01 -13.99 45.54
CA ARG A 53 0.64 -14.33 45.20
C ARG A 53 0.30 -15.72 45.71
N TYR A 54 -0.96 -15.98 46.05
CA TYR A 54 -1.40 -17.33 46.37
C TYR A 54 -1.28 -18.26 45.14
N SER A 55 -1.02 -19.54 45.43
CA SER A 55 -1.01 -20.60 44.42
C SER A 55 -2.30 -20.60 43.62
N ARG A 56 -2.20 -20.87 42.31
CA ARG A 56 -3.33 -20.80 41.37
C ARG A 56 -4.53 -21.62 41.82
N GLU A 57 -4.29 -22.77 42.44
CA GLU A 57 -5.31 -23.72 42.93
C GLU A 57 -6.23 -23.17 44.02
N LEU A 58 -5.84 -22.07 44.68
CA LEU A 58 -6.62 -21.38 45.70
C LEU A 58 -7.43 -20.20 45.15
N ARG A 59 -7.22 -19.84 43.87
CA ARG A 59 -7.79 -18.63 43.24
C ARG A 59 -8.36 -18.87 41.84
N ASP A 60 -8.53 -20.13 41.45
CA ASP A 60 -9.11 -20.56 40.18
C ASP A 60 -10.65 -20.50 40.17
N ASP A 61 -11.28 -20.53 41.35
CA ASP A 61 -12.73 -20.52 41.53
C ASP A 61 -13.17 -19.44 42.54
N VAL A 62 -14.34 -18.85 42.30
CA VAL A 62 -14.98 -17.85 43.17
C VAL A 62 -15.21 -18.39 44.59
N GLU A 63 -15.62 -19.65 44.74
CA GLU A 63 -15.86 -20.26 46.06
C GLU A 63 -14.57 -20.49 46.84
N LYS A 64 -13.45 -20.71 46.14
CA LYS A 64 -12.13 -20.83 46.77
C LYS A 64 -11.56 -19.47 47.15
N LEU A 65 -11.80 -18.44 46.32
CA LEU A 65 -11.43 -17.06 46.63
C LEU A 65 -12.06 -16.57 47.94
N LYS A 66 -13.30 -16.96 48.24
CA LYS A 66 -13.95 -16.66 49.54
C LYS A 66 -13.23 -17.23 50.76
N ARG A 67 -12.43 -18.29 50.57
CA ARG A 67 -11.69 -18.99 51.64
C ARG A 67 -10.26 -18.47 51.82
N VAL A 68 -9.80 -17.57 50.95
CA VAL A 68 -8.49 -16.94 51.07
C VAL A 68 -8.42 -16.18 52.38
N LEU A 69 -7.31 -16.34 53.11
CA LEU A 69 -7.18 -15.83 54.47
C LEU A 69 -6.47 -14.47 54.47
N VAL A 70 -7.12 -13.48 55.09
CA VAL A 70 -6.57 -12.14 55.30
C VAL A 70 -6.06 -12.05 56.75
N PRO A 71 -4.78 -11.70 56.97
CA PRO A 71 -4.24 -11.52 58.31
C PRO A 71 -4.74 -10.22 58.93
N VAL A 72 -5.31 -10.30 60.13
CA VAL A 72 -5.69 -9.13 60.94
C VAL A 72 -4.68 -8.95 62.05
N ALA A 73 -3.95 -7.85 62.00
CA ALA A 73 -3.17 -7.37 63.12
C ALA A 73 -4.14 -6.78 64.15
N MET A 74 -4.55 -7.57 65.13
CA MET A 74 -5.22 -7.05 66.31
C MET A 74 -4.23 -6.13 67.02
N GLY A 75 -4.40 -4.82 66.86
CA GLY A 75 -3.67 -3.84 67.63
C GLY A 75 -3.89 -4.14 69.11
N GLU A 76 -2.81 -4.17 69.90
CA GLU A 76 -2.90 -4.19 71.36
C GLU A 76 -3.90 -3.12 71.76
N THR A 77 -5.06 -3.56 72.25
CA THR A 77 -5.99 -2.66 72.92
C THR A 77 -5.25 -2.24 74.17
N GLY A 78 -4.58 -1.09 74.10
CA GLY A 78 -3.96 -0.44 75.24
C GLY A 78 -5.03 -0.23 76.30
N SER A 79 -5.12 -1.18 77.22
CA SER A 79 -5.87 -1.05 78.45
C SER A 79 -5.27 0.15 79.18
N GLY A 80 -6.00 1.27 79.17
CA GLY A 80 -5.71 2.43 79.99
C GLY A 80 -5.79 2.04 81.46
N GLY A 81 -4.67 1.63 82.02
CA GLY A 81 -4.46 1.40 83.45
C GLY A 81 -3.58 2.51 84.00
N ASN A 82 -4.19 3.43 84.75
CA ASN A 82 -3.51 4.36 85.64
C ASN A 82 -2.45 3.64 86.50
N GLY A 83 -1.25 4.20 86.63
CA GLY A 83 -0.25 3.68 87.57
C GLY A 83 1.13 4.29 87.42
N GLU A 84 1.39 5.29 88.27
CA GLU A 84 2.66 5.76 88.84
C GLU A 84 4.00 5.26 88.30
N ALA A 85 4.88 6.23 88.05
CA ALA A 85 6.31 6.05 87.90
C ALA A 85 6.93 5.48 89.20
N GLY A 86 7.29 4.19 89.17
CA GLY A 86 8.06 3.52 90.20
C GLY A 86 9.36 2.94 89.63
N MET A 87 10.49 3.48 90.06
CA MET A 87 11.83 2.98 89.76
C MET A 87 12.08 1.64 90.47
N SER A 88 12.38 0.57 89.73
CA SER A 88 13.24 -0.50 90.24
C SER A 88 13.98 -1.23 89.14
N SER A 89 15.23 -1.51 89.46
CA SER A 89 16.31 -2.11 88.69
C SER A 89 16.15 -3.60 88.37
N SER A 90 17.08 -4.05 87.53
CA SER A 90 17.64 -5.39 87.34
C SER A 90 16.90 -6.39 86.44
N ASP A 91 17.47 -6.52 85.24
CA ASP A 91 18.01 -7.76 84.68
C ASP A 91 17.04 -8.82 84.14
N SER A 92 16.82 -8.78 82.82
CA SER A 92 16.76 -9.95 81.91
C SER A 92 16.51 -9.50 80.46
N PRO A 93 17.38 -9.81 79.48
CA PRO A 93 17.09 -9.60 78.06
C PRO A 93 16.31 -10.81 77.53
N SER A 94 15.03 -10.87 77.85
CA SER A 94 14.09 -11.68 77.09
C SER A 94 12.90 -10.82 76.70
N ARG A 95 13.10 -9.96 75.69
CA ARG A 95 11.97 -9.53 74.85
C ARG A 95 11.44 -10.79 74.18
N ARG A 96 10.53 -11.49 74.86
CA ARG A 96 9.62 -12.41 74.19
C ARG A 96 8.94 -11.54 73.12
N PHE A 97 9.24 -11.80 71.85
CA PHE A 97 8.32 -11.44 70.78
C PHE A 97 7.01 -12.14 71.13
N SER A 98 6.13 -11.44 71.84
CA SER A 98 4.72 -11.82 71.86
C SER A 98 4.27 -11.55 70.44
N VAL A 99 4.30 -12.59 69.61
CA VAL A 99 3.59 -12.58 68.35
C VAL A 99 2.13 -12.51 68.77
N SER A 100 1.56 -11.30 68.77
CA SER A 100 0.11 -11.14 68.88
C SER A 100 -0.51 -12.12 67.89
N PRO A 101 -1.47 -12.97 68.31
CA PRO A 101 -2.04 -13.96 67.43
C PRO A 101 -2.66 -13.23 66.24
N VAL A 102 -2.04 -13.35 65.07
CA VAL A 102 -2.57 -12.79 63.82
C VAL A 102 -3.83 -13.58 63.51
N GLN A 103 -4.99 -12.96 63.74
CA GLN A 103 -6.25 -13.59 63.46
C GLN A 103 -6.44 -13.63 61.95
N GLN A 104 -6.58 -14.82 61.38
CA GLN A 104 -6.79 -15.00 59.95
C GLN A 104 -8.28 -15.10 59.66
N ILE A 105 -8.79 -14.20 58.81
CA ILE A 105 -10.21 -14.10 58.48
C ILE A 105 -10.41 -14.48 57.01
N PRO A 106 -11.37 -15.38 56.68
CA PRO A 106 -11.71 -15.66 55.30
C PRO A 106 -12.23 -14.42 54.57
N LEU A 107 -11.73 -14.18 53.36
CA LEU A 107 -12.06 -13.03 52.53
C LEU A 107 -13.58 -12.90 52.31
N GLY A 108 -14.32 -14.01 52.18
CA GLY A 108 -15.77 -14.00 52.00
C GLY A 108 -16.58 -13.43 53.18
N GLN A 109 -15.98 -13.29 54.37
CA GLN A 109 -16.60 -12.57 55.50
C GLN A 109 -16.42 -11.05 55.37
N LEU A 110 -15.33 -10.60 54.74
CA LEU A 110 -14.96 -9.20 54.60
C LEU A 110 -15.48 -8.57 53.30
N VAL A 111 -15.63 -9.35 52.23
CA VAL A 111 -16.03 -8.86 50.90
C VAL A 111 -17.14 -9.71 50.28
N GLU A 112 -17.89 -9.12 49.37
CA GLU A 112 -18.80 -9.80 48.46
C GLU A 112 -18.15 -9.93 47.09
N ILE A 113 -18.17 -11.14 46.52
CA ILE A 113 -17.55 -11.43 45.22
C ILE A 113 -18.67 -11.77 44.23
N GLN A 114 -18.81 -10.99 43.17
CA GLN A 114 -19.81 -11.20 42.12
C GLN A 114 -19.18 -11.15 40.73
N THR A 115 -19.64 -12.01 39.82
CA THR A 115 -19.23 -11.95 38.41
C THR A 115 -20.14 -10.99 37.67
N THR A 116 -19.58 -9.92 37.12
CA THR A 116 -20.32 -8.93 36.33
C THR A 116 -19.80 -8.85 34.90
N SER A 117 -20.63 -8.33 33.99
CA SER A 117 -20.25 -8.03 32.61
C SER A 117 -20.11 -6.53 32.45
N GLY A 118 -18.95 -6.09 32.00
CA GLY A 118 -18.59 -4.68 31.85
C GLY A 118 -17.91 -4.37 30.52
N PRO A 119 -17.66 -3.09 30.21
CA PRO A 119 -16.91 -2.71 29.03
C PRO A 119 -15.43 -3.11 29.19
N PRO A 120 -14.88 -3.98 28.32
CA PRO A 120 -13.49 -4.44 28.43
C PRO A 120 -12.48 -3.31 28.15
N LEU A 121 -12.92 -2.31 27.39
CA LEU A 121 -12.15 -1.15 27.01
C LEU A 121 -13.12 0.02 26.81
N ILE A 122 -12.86 1.12 27.51
CA ILE A 122 -13.59 2.38 27.32
C ILE A 122 -12.76 3.24 26.37
N LYS A 123 -13.29 3.51 25.18
CA LYS A 123 -12.64 4.37 24.19
C LYS A 123 -13.22 5.78 24.25
N ASN A 124 -12.36 6.76 24.10
CA ASN A 124 -12.73 8.15 23.95
C ASN A 124 -12.02 8.79 22.76
N GLU A 125 -12.66 9.78 22.16
CA GLU A 125 -12.04 10.70 21.20
C GLU A 125 -12.49 12.11 21.54
N ASN A 126 -11.54 13.02 21.70
CA ASN A 126 -11.79 14.44 22.03
C ASN A 126 -12.71 14.61 23.25
N GLY A 127 -12.54 13.78 24.29
CA GLY A 127 -13.33 13.83 25.52
C GLY A 127 -14.76 13.29 25.42
N SER A 128 -15.17 12.74 24.26
CA SER A 128 -16.45 12.05 24.08
C SER A 128 -16.23 10.53 24.06
N LEU A 129 -17.11 9.74 24.68
CA LEU A 129 -17.08 8.29 24.56
C LEU A 129 -17.42 7.87 23.13
N THR A 130 -16.63 6.95 22.56
CA THR A 130 -16.79 6.55 21.15
C THR A 130 -16.91 5.04 21.01
N GLY A 131 -17.80 4.63 20.10
CA GLY A 131 -17.91 3.27 19.59
C GLY A 131 -17.54 3.26 18.12
N TRP A 132 -16.57 2.43 17.74
CA TRP A 132 -16.18 2.30 16.34
C TRP A 132 -16.90 1.14 15.69
N VAL A 133 -17.49 1.39 14.52
CA VAL A 133 -18.01 0.36 13.64
C VAL A 133 -17.00 0.21 12.51
N TYR A 134 -16.27 -0.90 12.53
CA TYR A 134 -15.34 -1.23 11.46
C TYR A 134 -16.10 -1.82 10.28
N VAL A 135 -15.84 -1.26 9.11
CA VAL A 135 -16.38 -1.75 7.84
C VAL A 135 -15.21 -2.11 6.96
N ASP A 136 -15.15 -3.38 6.57
CA ASP A 136 -14.21 -3.87 5.57
C ASP A 136 -14.92 -3.95 4.21
N MET A 137 -14.24 -3.51 3.16
CA MET A 137 -14.79 -3.43 1.81
C MET A 137 -13.82 -4.03 0.80
N THR A 138 -14.34 -4.87 -0.08
CA THR A 138 -13.56 -5.48 -1.16
C THR A 138 -14.20 -5.18 -2.51
N GLY A 139 -13.39 -4.80 -3.50
CA GLY A 139 -13.83 -4.63 -4.89
C GLY A 139 -14.68 -3.39 -5.20
N ARG A 140 -14.84 -2.45 -4.27
CA ARG A 140 -15.67 -1.23 -4.46
C ARG A 140 -14.96 0.04 -4.04
N ASP A 141 -15.37 1.18 -4.61
CA ASP A 141 -14.81 2.48 -4.27
C ASP A 141 -15.38 3.02 -2.94
N ILE A 142 -14.51 3.67 -2.17
CA ILE A 142 -14.83 4.18 -0.82
C ILE A 142 -15.88 5.29 -0.88
N GLY A 143 -15.80 6.16 -1.89
CA GLY A 143 -16.67 7.34 -1.99
C GLY A 143 -18.13 6.97 -2.24
N GLY A 144 -18.37 6.08 -3.21
CA GLY A 144 -19.68 5.55 -3.56
C GLY A 144 -20.29 4.75 -2.42
N TYR A 145 -19.52 3.86 -1.79
CA TYR A 145 -19.99 3.12 -0.63
C TYR A 145 -20.41 4.05 0.52
N VAL A 146 -19.56 5.00 0.92
CA VAL A 146 -19.89 5.91 2.04
C VAL A 146 -21.08 6.79 1.71
N ALA A 147 -21.28 7.19 0.45
CA ALA A 147 -22.47 7.95 0.04
C ALA A 147 -23.75 7.12 0.19
N GLU A 148 -23.74 5.86 -0.22
CA GLU A 148 -24.87 4.94 -0.06
C GLU A 148 -25.11 4.61 1.41
N ALA A 149 -24.05 4.32 2.16
CA ALA A 149 -24.14 4.00 3.58
C ALA A 149 -24.65 5.19 4.41
N LYS A 150 -24.21 6.42 4.11
CA LYS A 150 -24.77 7.65 4.69
C LYS A 150 -26.28 7.77 4.42
N LYS A 151 -26.71 7.49 3.18
CA LYS A 151 -28.13 7.52 2.83
C LYS A 151 -28.91 6.46 3.61
N ALA A 152 -28.39 5.24 3.70
CA ALA A 152 -29.01 4.15 4.44
C ALA A 152 -29.11 4.45 5.95
N VAL A 153 -28.04 4.97 6.57
CA VAL A 153 -28.04 5.37 8.00
C VAL A 153 -29.04 6.50 8.25
N HIS A 154 -29.08 7.49 7.37
CA HIS A 154 -30.03 8.59 7.48
C HIS A 154 -31.49 8.10 7.39
N GLU A 155 -31.79 7.20 6.44
CA GLU A 155 -33.14 6.68 6.25
C GLU A 155 -33.57 5.68 7.33
N GLN A 156 -32.70 4.76 7.74
CA GLN A 156 -33.06 3.66 8.65
C GLN A 156 -32.83 3.97 10.12
N ILE A 157 -31.93 4.90 10.46
CA ILE A 157 -31.56 5.19 11.86
C ILE A 157 -32.03 6.58 12.26
N GLU A 158 -31.64 7.61 11.52
CA GLU A 158 -31.96 9.00 11.90
C GLU A 158 -33.45 9.30 11.74
N LYS A 159 -34.05 8.98 10.58
CA LYS A 159 -35.49 9.18 10.36
C LYS A 159 -36.38 8.27 11.20
N ALA A 160 -35.89 7.07 11.52
CA ALA A 160 -36.61 6.13 12.38
C ALA A 160 -36.57 6.52 13.86
N GLY A 161 -35.80 7.57 14.24
CA GLY A 161 -35.67 8.01 15.63
C GLY A 161 -34.93 7.02 16.51
N LEU A 162 -34.14 6.10 15.93
CA LEU A 162 -33.39 5.08 16.67
C LEU A 162 -32.13 5.64 17.34
N LEU A 163 -31.72 6.86 16.98
CA LEU A 163 -30.56 7.52 17.58
C LEU A 163 -31.01 8.32 18.82
N PRO A 164 -30.58 7.94 20.05
CA PRO A 164 -30.92 8.69 21.25
C PRO A 164 -30.27 10.08 21.23
N ALA A 165 -30.90 11.04 21.92
CA ALA A 165 -30.33 12.37 22.09
C ALA A 165 -28.94 12.29 22.76
N GLY A 166 -27.98 13.04 22.23
CA GLY A 166 -26.59 13.07 22.71
C GLY A 166 -25.61 12.18 21.92
N TYR A 167 -26.09 11.34 21.01
CA TYR A 167 -25.23 10.59 20.09
C TYR A 167 -25.01 11.35 18.78
N ARG A 168 -23.82 11.19 18.19
CA ARG A 168 -23.50 11.70 16.86
C ARG A 168 -22.78 10.64 16.04
N PHE A 169 -23.05 10.61 14.74
CA PHE A 169 -22.31 9.77 13.80
C PHE A 169 -21.25 10.59 13.08
N GLU A 170 -20.02 10.10 13.12
CA GLU A 170 -18.91 10.65 12.35
C GLU A 170 -18.33 9.55 11.47
N TRP A 171 -18.09 9.89 10.20
CA TRP A 171 -17.47 8.99 9.23
C TRP A 171 -15.98 9.27 9.18
N THR A 172 -15.19 8.35 9.74
CA THR A 172 -13.74 8.52 9.89
C THR A 172 -12.96 7.57 8.95
N GLY A 173 -11.63 7.58 9.06
CA GLY A 173 -10.75 6.69 8.28
C GLY A 173 -10.36 7.29 6.93
N GLN A 174 -10.19 6.43 5.91
CA GLN A 174 -9.71 6.85 4.59
C GLN A 174 -10.61 7.89 3.90
N TYR A 175 -11.91 7.87 4.20
CA TYR A 175 -12.88 8.81 3.66
C TYR A 175 -12.62 10.25 4.12
N GLU A 176 -12.19 10.46 5.37
CA GLU A 176 -11.83 11.79 5.88
C GLU A 176 -10.65 12.38 5.10
N TYR A 177 -9.62 11.57 4.83
CA TYR A 177 -8.49 11.98 4.00
C TYR A 177 -8.92 12.34 2.58
N MET A 178 -9.84 11.57 1.99
CA MET A 178 -10.40 11.87 0.67
C MET A 178 -11.14 13.23 0.65
N LEU A 179 -11.93 13.53 1.68
CA LEU A 179 -12.61 14.84 1.80
C LEU A 179 -11.60 15.98 1.95
N ARG A 180 -10.56 15.80 2.78
CA ARG A 180 -9.48 16.78 2.96
C ARG A 180 -8.77 17.09 1.65
N VAL A 181 -8.50 16.07 0.84
CA VAL A 181 -7.86 16.25 -0.47
C VAL A 181 -8.81 16.93 -1.45
N LYS A 182 -10.10 16.56 -1.48
CA LYS A 182 -11.11 17.25 -2.30
C LYS A 182 -11.14 18.74 -2.00
N GLU A 183 -11.10 19.12 -0.72
CA GLU A 183 -11.10 20.53 -0.32
C GLU A 183 -9.82 21.26 -0.78
N ARG A 184 -8.66 20.61 -0.65
CA ARG A 184 -7.40 21.15 -1.17
C ARG A 184 -7.42 21.31 -2.69
N LEU A 185 -7.96 20.33 -3.44
CA LEU A 185 -8.02 20.38 -4.90
C LEU A 185 -8.90 21.55 -5.41
N LYS A 186 -9.96 21.92 -4.68
CA LYS A 186 -10.75 23.13 -5.02
C LYS A 186 -9.91 24.40 -5.03
N VAL A 187 -8.85 24.47 -4.24
CA VAL A 187 -7.92 25.61 -4.18
C VAL A 187 -6.76 25.43 -5.15
N VAL A 188 -6.19 24.23 -5.24
CA VAL A 188 -5.01 23.95 -6.07
C VAL A 188 -5.33 24.09 -7.57
N ILE A 189 -6.48 23.60 -8.05
CA ILE A 189 -6.84 23.63 -9.48
C ILE A 189 -6.95 25.07 -10.02
N PRO A 190 -7.66 26.00 -9.37
CA PRO A 190 -7.66 27.40 -9.81
C PRO A 190 -6.28 28.05 -9.80
N ILE A 191 -5.46 27.77 -8.78
CA ILE A 191 -4.10 28.33 -8.69
C ILE A 191 -3.22 27.81 -9.84
N THR A 192 -3.27 26.51 -10.16
CA THR A 192 -2.49 25.95 -11.26
C THR A 192 -2.95 26.49 -12.61
N LEU A 193 -4.26 26.60 -12.84
CA LEU A 193 -4.80 27.20 -14.06
C LEU A 193 -4.44 28.69 -14.18
N ALA A 194 -4.48 29.44 -13.07
CA ALA A 194 -4.04 30.84 -13.04
C ALA A 194 -2.54 30.97 -13.34
N LEU A 195 -1.70 30.09 -12.79
CA LEU A 195 -0.27 30.07 -13.05
C LEU A 195 0.03 29.72 -14.52
N ILE A 196 -0.65 28.71 -15.07
CA ILE A 196 -0.56 28.38 -16.50
C ILE A 196 -0.99 29.59 -17.35
N PHE A 197 -2.10 30.24 -17.00
CA PHE A 197 -2.58 31.43 -17.70
C PHE A 197 -1.54 32.56 -17.68
N VAL A 198 -0.95 32.87 -16.52
CA VAL A 198 0.08 33.91 -16.40
C VAL A 198 1.31 33.58 -17.25
N LEU A 199 1.79 32.33 -17.21
CA LEU A 199 2.95 31.91 -18.00
C LEU A 199 2.68 31.99 -19.51
N LEU A 200 1.49 31.55 -19.95
CA LEU A 200 1.07 31.67 -21.34
C LEU A 200 0.89 33.13 -21.77
N TYR A 201 0.28 33.96 -20.92
CA TYR A 201 0.13 35.39 -21.18
C TYR A 201 1.48 36.10 -21.27
N MET A 202 2.46 35.75 -20.43
CA MET A 202 3.82 36.29 -20.53
C MET A 202 4.53 35.85 -21.82
N ASN A 203 4.24 34.65 -22.31
CA ASN A 203 4.82 34.12 -23.55
C ASN A 203 4.26 34.82 -24.79
N PHE A 204 2.93 34.90 -24.92
CA PHE A 204 2.25 35.41 -26.11
C PHE A 204 1.94 36.91 -26.07
N LYS A 205 1.87 37.50 -24.86
CA LYS A 205 1.36 38.87 -24.63
C LYS A 205 -0.03 39.13 -25.22
N SER A 206 -0.78 38.06 -25.49
CA SER A 206 -2.07 38.07 -26.18
C SER A 206 -3.10 37.26 -25.39
N ILE A 207 -4.18 37.93 -24.97
CA ILE A 207 -5.26 37.32 -24.20
C ILE A 207 -6.03 36.27 -25.02
N PRO A 208 -6.42 36.53 -26.30
CA PRO A 208 -7.13 35.55 -27.12
C PRO A 208 -6.34 34.26 -27.36
N GLU A 209 -5.07 34.37 -27.73
CA GLU A 209 -4.19 33.20 -27.95
C GLU A 209 -4.04 32.35 -26.67
N THR A 210 -3.90 33.01 -25.52
CA THR A 210 -3.83 32.35 -24.21
C THR A 210 -5.12 31.56 -23.92
N PHE A 211 -6.29 32.14 -24.15
CA PHE A 211 -7.56 31.45 -23.94
C PHE A 211 -7.79 30.29 -24.92
N ILE A 212 -7.34 30.41 -26.18
CA ILE A 212 -7.41 29.31 -27.16
C ILE A 212 -6.61 28.10 -26.67
N ILE A 213 -5.42 28.34 -26.10
CA ILE A 213 -4.59 27.27 -25.53
C ILE A 213 -5.22 26.72 -24.24
N LEU A 214 -5.70 27.58 -23.35
CA LEU A 214 -6.33 27.16 -22.09
C LEU A 214 -7.56 26.28 -22.35
N LEU A 215 -8.31 26.57 -23.42
CA LEU A 215 -9.46 25.78 -23.85
C LEU A 215 -9.06 24.34 -24.25
N SER A 216 -7.81 24.09 -24.64
CA SER A 216 -7.35 22.72 -24.94
C SER A 216 -7.30 21.81 -23.70
N ILE A 217 -7.18 22.37 -22.49
CA ILE A 217 -6.98 21.60 -21.25
C ILE A 217 -8.23 20.76 -20.88
N PRO A 218 -9.45 21.34 -20.77
CA PRO A 218 -10.67 20.55 -20.51
C PRO A 218 -10.88 19.39 -21.50
N PHE A 219 -10.48 19.58 -22.75
CA PHE A 219 -10.60 18.52 -23.74
C PHE A 219 -9.58 17.40 -23.57
N ALA A 220 -8.33 17.73 -23.24
CA ALA A 220 -7.33 16.73 -22.87
C ALA A 220 -7.82 15.91 -21.66
N MET A 221 -8.41 16.58 -20.65
CA MET A 221 -9.00 15.90 -19.49
C MET A 221 -10.10 14.91 -19.87
N THR A 222 -10.88 15.20 -20.92
CA THR A 222 -11.94 14.31 -21.39
C THR A 222 -11.37 12.96 -21.85
N GLY A 223 -10.24 12.97 -22.57
CA GLY A 223 -9.56 11.73 -22.94
C GLY A 223 -8.98 10.95 -21.77
N SER A 224 -8.48 11.66 -20.75
CA SER A 224 -8.06 11.01 -19.50
C SER A 224 -9.19 10.25 -18.83
N ILE A 225 -10.36 10.87 -18.72
CA ILE A 225 -11.53 10.26 -18.07
C ILE A 225 -11.97 9.02 -18.83
N TRP A 226 -12.05 9.09 -20.16
CA TRP A 226 -12.38 7.93 -21.00
C TRP A 226 -11.38 6.79 -20.85
N PHE A 227 -10.08 7.10 -20.83
CA PHE A 227 -9.05 6.08 -20.70
C PHE A 227 -9.06 5.41 -19.32
N LEU A 228 -9.26 6.18 -18.25
CA LEU A 228 -9.43 5.65 -16.89
C LEU A 228 -10.65 4.74 -16.78
N TRP A 229 -11.77 5.11 -17.43
CA TRP A 229 -12.97 4.30 -17.46
C TRP A 229 -12.75 2.97 -18.18
N ILE A 230 -12.05 2.98 -19.32
CA ILE A 230 -11.66 1.75 -20.05
C ILE A 230 -10.76 0.85 -19.20
N MET A 231 -9.84 1.43 -18.43
CA MET A 231 -8.91 0.71 -17.55
C MET A 231 -9.54 0.27 -16.22
N GLY A 232 -10.76 0.71 -15.90
CA GLY A 232 -11.39 0.41 -14.61
C GLY A 232 -10.68 1.06 -13.41
N TYR A 233 -9.98 2.18 -13.60
CA TYR A 233 -9.30 2.87 -12.51
C TYR A 233 -10.21 3.89 -11.82
N ASN A 234 -10.19 3.85 -10.49
CA ASN A 234 -10.92 4.81 -9.66
C ASN A 234 -10.23 6.18 -9.61
N MET A 235 -11.04 7.22 -9.41
CA MET A 235 -10.52 8.57 -9.14
C MET A 235 -9.75 8.58 -7.83
N SER A 236 -8.45 8.91 -7.92
CA SER A 236 -7.53 8.94 -6.79
C SER A 236 -6.61 10.15 -6.87
N ILE A 237 -5.82 10.37 -5.82
CA ILE A 237 -4.84 11.47 -5.77
C ILE A 237 -3.81 11.32 -6.90
N ALA A 238 -3.32 10.10 -7.13
CA ALA A 238 -2.41 9.76 -8.21
C ALA A 238 -2.97 10.16 -9.59
N VAL A 239 -4.25 9.87 -9.84
CA VAL A 239 -4.96 10.26 -11.06
C VAL A 239 -5.00 11.79 -11.22
N TRP A 240 -5.32 12.53 -10.16
CA TRP A 240 -5.33 14.00 -10.21
C TRP A 240 -3.96 14.59 -10.51
N VAL A 241 -2.89 14.04 -9.96
CA VAL A 241 -1.51 14.43 -10.30
C VAL A 241 -1.25 14.20 -11.80
N GLY A 242 -1.66 13.06 -12.34
CA GLY A 242 -1.57 12.78 -13.79
C GLY A 242 -2.37 13.76 -14.65
N ILE A 243 -3.56 14.15 -14.23
CA ILE A 243 -4.40 15.15 -14.93
C ILE A 243 -3.75 16.55 -14.90
N ILE A 244 -3.16 16.96 -13.78
CA ILE A 244 -2.44 18.24 -13.68
C ILE A 244 -1.20 18.23 -14.58
N ALA A 245 -0.44 17.13 -14.58
CA ALA A 245 0.71 16.96 -15.47
C ALA A 245 0.29 17.03 -16.95
N LEU A 246 -0.83 16.37 -17.31
CA LEU A 246 -1.40 16.46 -18.64
C LEU A 246 -1.78 17.89 -19.03
N ALA A 247 -2.35 18.68 -18.13
CA ALA A 247 -2.72 20.07 -18.42
C ALA A 247 -1.48 20.88 -18.87
N GLY A 248 -0.34 20.66 -18.23
CA GLY A 248 0.94 21.26 -18.65
C GLY A 248 1.41 20.77 -20.02
N LEU A 249 1.32 19.46 -20.29
CA LEU A 249 1.67 18.88 -21.60
C LEU A 249 0.74 19.37 -22.74
N ALA A 250 -0.55 19.50 -22.45
CA ALA A 250 -1.54 20.05 -23.38
C ALA A 250 -1.22 21.52 -23.68
N ALA A 251 -0.93 22.33 -22.65
CA ALA A 251 -0.50 23.71 -22.82
C ALA A 251 0.78 23.81 -23.67
N GLN A 252 1.80 22.99 -23.40
CA GLN A 252 3.04 22.95 -24.17
C GLN A 252 2.79 22.68 -25.67
N THR A 253 2.01 21.64 -25.99
CA THR A 253 1.74 21.28 -27.39
C THR A 253 0.80 22.28 -28.08
N GLY A 254 -0.11 22.92 -27.34
CA GLY A 254 -0.97 24.00 -27.82
C GLY A 254 -0.20 25.28 -28.15
N THR A 255 0.70 25.70 -27.26
CA THR A 255 1.59 26.86 -27.43
C THR A 255 2.37 26.77 -28.74
N VAL A 256 3.03 25.63 -28.99
CA VAL A 256 3.86 25.45 -30.18
C VAL A 256 3.03 25.50 -31.48
N MET A 257 1.77 25.06 -31.44
CA MET A 257 0.86 25.17 -32.58
C MET A 257 0.50 26.63 -32.86
N ILE A 258 0.11 27.39 -31.83
CA ILE A 258 -0.25 28.80 -31.98
C ILE A 258 0.93 29.62 -32.53
N ILE A 259 2.16 29.40 -32.04
CA ILE A 259 3.34 30.11 -32.55
C ILE A 259 3.48 29.96 -34.07
N TYR A 260 3.24 28.76 -34.61
CA TYR A 260 3.40 28.52 -36.05
C TYR A 260 2.24 29.04 -36.88
N LEU A 261 1.03 28.97 -36.34
CA LEU A 261 -0.13 29.60 -36.96
C LEU A 261 0.02 31.13 -36.99
N ASP A 262 0.62 31.70 -35.94
CA ASP A 262 0.86 33.13 -35.82
C ASP A 262 2.03 33.59 -36.70
N GLU A 263 3.12 32.83 -36.77
CA GLU A 263 4.24 33.07 -37.67
C GLU A 263 3.81 33.01 -39.15
N ALA A 264 3.05 31.98 -39.54
CA ALA A 264 2.52 31.86 -40.90
C ALA A 264 1.53 33.00 -41.25
N PHE A 265 0.71 33.43 -40.29
CA PHE A 265 -0.20 34.56 -40.45
C PHE A 265 0.57 35.87 -40.66
N HIS A 266 1.57 36.15 -39.82
CA HIS A 266 2.37 37.38 -39.93
C HIS A 266 3.24 37.40 -41.19
N ALA A 267 3.77 36.25 -41.64
CA ALA A 267 4.51 36.16 -42.90
C ALA A 267 3.64 36.58 -44.11
N TYR A 268 2.39 36.09 -44.19
CA TYR A 268 1.44 36.51 -45.23
C TYR A 268 1.05 37.99 -45.11
N GLN A 269 0.94 38.50 -43.88
CA GLN A 269 0.61 39.89 -43.63
C GLN A 269 1.74 40.83 -44.09
N LYS A 270 3.00 40.52 -43.75
CA LYS A 270 4.18 41.29 -44.19
C LYS A 270 4.37 41.25 -45.70
N ALA A 271 4.08 40.12 -46.34
CA ALA A 271 4.10 39.97 -47.79
C ALA A 271 2.95 40.71 -48.51
N GLY A 272 2.02 41.37 -47.79
CA GLY A 272 0.88 42.09 -48.36
C GLY A 272 -0.18 41.20 -49.01
N ARG A 273 -0.14 39.87 -48.75
CA ARG A 273 -1.04 38.88 -49.35
C ARG A 273 -2.24 38.53 -48.47
N MET A 274 -2.32 39.05 -47.24
CA MET A 274 -3.40 38.75 -46.29
C MET A 274 -4.67 39.59 -46.54
N ASN A 275 -5.35 39.35 -47.66
CA ASN A 275 -6.53 40.14 -48.04
C ASN A 275 -7.84 39.33 -48.01
N THR A 276 -7.76 38.04 -48.32
CA THR A 276 -8.95 37.18 -48.43
C THR A 276 -8.95 36.04 -47.42
N GLN A 277 -10.15 35.53 -47.11
CA GLN A 277 -10.31 34.33 -46.30
C GLN A 277 -9.50 33.13 -46.84
N HIS A 278 -9.29 33.06 -48.15
CA HIS A 278 -8.52 31.97 -48.73
C HIS A 278 -7.05 32.03 -48.31
N ASP A 279 -6.46 33.23 -48.34
CA ASP A 279 -5.07 33.48 -47.94
C ASP A 279 -4.86 33.11 -46.47
N LEU A 280 -5.86 33.40 -45.61
CA LEU A 280 -5.86 32.95 -44.22
C LEU A 280 -5.85 31.42 -44.09
N PHE A 281 -6.66 30.71 -44.89
CA PHE A 281 -6.66 29.24 -44.86
C PHE A 281 -5.36 28.65 -45.42
N GLU A 282 -4.75 29.25 -46.42
CA GLU A 282 -3.45 28.83 -46.96
C GLU A 282 -2.35 28.98 -45.90
N ALA A 283 -2.30 30.14 -45.22
CA ALA A 283 -1.37 30.39 -44.12
C ALA A 283 -1.56 29.40 -42.96
N ILE A 284 -2.80 29.17 -42.53
CA ILE A 284 -3.13 28.20 -41.46
C ILE A 284 -2.75 26.77 -41.89
N THR A 285 -3.04 26.39 -43.14
CA THR A 285 -2.72 25.06 -43.65
C THR A 285 -1.21 24.83 -43.66
N TYR A 286 -0.44 25.84 -44.05
CA TYR A 286 1.01 25.78 -44.03
C TYR A 286 1.56 25.61 -42.60
N GLY A 287 1.16 26.50 -41.68
CA GLY A 287 1.59 26.44 -40.28
C GLY A 287 1.20 25.14 -39.57
N ALA A 288 -0.01 24.64 -39.85
CA ALA A 288 -0.48 23.37 -39.29
C ALA A 288 0.29 22.16 -39.82
N VAL A 289 0.55 22.08 -41.13
CA VAL A 289 1.27 20.94 -41.75
C VAL A 289 2.71 20.86 -41.28
N GLN A 290 3.40 21.99 -41.14
CA GLN A 290 4.76 22.03 -40.59
C GLN A 290 4.85 21.42 -39.18
N ARG A 291 3.75 21.46 -38.42
CA ARG A 291 3.71 21.01 -37.03
C ARG A 291 3.30 19.57 -36.82
N VAL A 292 2.73 18.91 -37.83
CA VAL A 292 2.30 17.50 -37.72
C VAL A 292 3.46 16.59 -37.30
N ARG A 293 4.64 16.72 -37.91
CA ARG A 293 5.78 15.83 -37.63
C ARG A 293 6.37 16.02 -36.22
N PRO A 294 6.75 17.24 -35.78
CA PRO A 294 7.25 17.44 -34.41
C PRO A 294 6.20 17.07 -33.35
N LYS A 295 4.92 17.37 -33.58
CA LYS A 295 3.87 17.05 -32.62
C LYS A 295 3.69 15.55 -32.46
N LEU A 296 3.60 14.80 -33.57
CA LEU A 296 3.52 13.34 -33.51
C LEU A 296 4.75 12.74 -32.83
N MET A 297 5.95 13.28 -33.07
CA MET A 297 7.16 12.83 -32.37
C MET A 297 7.03 12.96 -30.85
N THR A 298 6.60 14.13 -30.36
CA THR A 298 6.43 14.35 -28.91
C THR A 298 5.37 13.45 -28.29
N VAL A 299 4.21 13.32 -28.95
CA VAL A 299 3.09 12.50 -28.46
C VAL A 299 3.48 11.03 -28.44
N CYS A 300 4.10 10.53 -29.51
CA CYS A 300 4.58 9.16 -29.56
C CYS A 300 5.67 8.91 -28.50
N MET A 301 6.62 9.82 -28.32
CA MET A 301 7.67 9.69 -27.30
C MET A 301 7.08 9.57 -25.90
N ILE A 302 6.16 10.48 -25.53
CA ILE A 302 5.55 10.45 -24.19
C ILE A 302 4.67 9.21 -24.03
N THR A 303 3.89 8.86 -25.06
CA THR A 303 3.02 7.67 -25.02
C THR A 303 3.85 6.40 -24.85
N PHE A 304 4.85 6.18 -25.71
CA PHE A 304 5.72 5.01 -25.62
C PHE A 304 6.62 5.01 -24.38
N GLY A 305 6.99 6.17 -23.85
CA GLY A 305 7.72 6.28 -22.59
C GLY A 305 6.88 5.92 -21.36
N LEU A 306 5.56 6.21 -21.39
CA LEU A 306 4.64 5.93 -20.28
C LEU A 306 3.94 4.58 -20.38
N VAL A 307 3.88 3.96 -21.56
CA VAL A 307 3.27 2.65 -21.76
C VAL A 307 3.89 1.55 -20.86
N PRO A 308 5.22 1.44 -20.71
CA PRO A 308 5.82 0.49 -19.75
C PRO A 308 5.38 0.75 -18.30
N ALA A 309 5.11 2.00 -17.94
CA ALA A 309 4.64 2.37 -16.62
C ALA A 309 3.22 1.84 -16.33
N LEU A 310 2.39 1.65 -17.37
CA LEU A 310 1.08 0.99 -17.26
C LEU A 310 1.20 -0.52 -17.01
N TRP A 311 2.26 -1.16 -17.49
CA TRP A 311 2.53 -2.59 -17.29
C TRP A 311 3.50 -2.88 -16.16
N ALA A 312 3.83 -1.89 -15.33
CA ALA A 312 4.65 -2.11 -14.16
C ALA A 312 3.94 -3.09 -13.20
N HIS A 313 4.67 -4.08 -12.69
CA HIS A 313 4.19 -5.01 -11.66
C HIS A 313 5.12 -4.93 -10.45
N GLY A 314 4.56 -5.04 -9.25
CA GLY A 314 5.32 -5.02 -8.00
C GLY A 314 5.10 -3.75 -7.17
N ALA A 315 5.97 -3.55 -6.18
CA ALA A 315 5.83 -2.46 -5.22
C ALA A 315 5.82 -1.08 -5.91
N GLY A 316 4.84 -0.25 -5.56
CA GLY A 316 4.67 1.10 -6.12
C GLY A 316 4.04 1.16 -7.53
N ALA A 317 3.84 0.02 -8.20
CA ALA A 317 3.25 -0.02 -9.54
C ALA A 317 1.85 0.61 -9.57
N GLU A 318 1.02 0.36 -8.56
CA GLU A 318 -0.34 0.91 -8.50
C GLU A 318 -0.38 2.44 -8.53
N ALA A 319 0.58 3.10 -7.90
CA ALA A 319 0.66 4.56 -7.89
C ALA A 319 1.09 5.08 -9.27
N ILE A 320 2.11 4.46 -9.86
CA ILE A 320 2.67 4.86 -11.15
C ILE A 320 1.65 4.66 -12.28
N GLN A 321 0.97 3.51 -12.32
CA GLN A 321 -0.07 3.21 -13.32
C GLN A 321 -1.18 4.27 -13.30
N ARG A 322 -1.63 4.67 -12.09
CA ARG A 322 -2.69 5.67 -11.90
C ARG A 322 -2.25 7.11 -12.25
N ILE A 323 -0.96 7.42 -12.18
CA ILE A 323 -0.40 8.70 -12.66
C ILE A 323 -0.27 8.72 -14.19
N ALA A 324 0.17 7.60 -14.79
CA ALA A 324 0.45 7.51 -16.21
C ALA A 324 -0.81 7.41 -17.09
N ALA A 325 -1.85 6.70 -16.63
CA ALA A 325 -3.07 6.47 -17.42
C ALA A 325 -3.76 7.77 -17.89
N PRO A 326 -4.00 8.78 -17.02
CA PRO A 326 -4.58 10.05 -17.46
C PRO A 326 -3.76 10.76 -18.53
N MET A 327 -2.43 10.71 -18.43
CA MET A 327 -1.53 11.38 -19.37
C MET A 327 -1.63 10.75 -20.77
N ILE A 328 -1.62 9.42 -20.87
CA ILE A 328 -1.74 8.72 -22.15
C ILE A 328 -3.10 8.98 -22.81
N GLY A 329 -4.19 8.78 -22.09
CA GLY A 329 -5.54 9.01 -22.63
C GLY A 329 -5.77 10.47 -23.05
N GLY A 330 -5.24 11.39 -22.25
CA GLY A 330 -5.34 12.81 -22.52
C GLY A 330 -4.51 13.28 -23.70
N LEU A 331 -3.31 12.74 -23.88
CA LEU A 331 -2.46 13.08 -25.03
C LEU A 331 -3.07 12.63 -26.36
N ILE A 332 -3.72 11.46 -26.41
CA ILE A 332 -4.38 10.97 -27.62
C ILE A 332 -5.46 11.95 -28.06
N THR A 333 -6.36 12.32 -27.15
CA THR A 333 -7.43 13.29 -27.44
C THR A 333 -6.88 14.69 -27.71
N SER A 334 -5.96 15.18 -26.88
CA SER A 334 -5.29 16.47 -27.07
C SER A 334 -4.59 16.58 -28.42
N THR A 335 -4.06 15.49 -28.97
CA THR A 335 -3.39 15.51 -30.28
C THR A 335 -4.37 15.82 -31.39
N ILE A 336 -5.48 15.08 -31.43
CA ILE A 336 -6.56 15.25 -32.42
C ILE A 336 -7.09 16.69 -32.31
N LEU A 337 -7.39 17.14 -31.09
CA LEU A 337 -7.92 18.46 -30.86
C LEU A 337 -6.95 19.59 -31.23
N THR A 338 -5.69 19.50 -30.83
CA THR A 338 -4.74 20.57 -31.13
C THR A 338 -4.37 20.59 -32.63
N LEU A 339 -4.63 19.52 -33.40
CA LEU A 339 -4.41 19.52 -34.86
C LEU A 339 -5.64 20.04 -35.62
N GLU A 340 -6.85 19.77 -35.13
CA GLU A 340 -8.10 20.11 -35.83
C GLU A 340 -8.77 21.36 -35.24
N ILE A 341 -8.99 21.36 -33.92
CA ILE A 341 -9.78 22.37 -33.22
C ILE A 341 -9.00 23.67 -33.04
N VAL A 342 -7.71 23.61 -32.70
CA VAL A 342 -6.90 24.84 -32.52
C VAL A 342 -6.81 25.66 -33.82
N PRO A 343 -6.45 25.10 -34.99
CA PRO A 343 -6.50 25.84 -36.25
C PRO A 343 -7.90 26.35 -36.62
N ALA A 344 -8.94 25.56 -36.34
CA ALA A 344 -10.33 25.99 -36.59
C ALA A 344 -10.71 27.21 -35.74
N ILE A 345 -10.45 27.19 -34.44
CA ILE A 345 -10.73 28.33 -33.54
C ILE A 345 -9.87 29.54 -33.91
N TYR A 346 -8.59 29.32 -34.25
CA TYR A 346 -7.69 30.36 -34.71
C TYR A 346 -8.22 31.02 -36.00
N SER A 347 -8.73 30.23 -36.95
CA SER A 347 -9.35 30.74 -38.18
C SER A 347 -10.60 31.58 -37.91
N LEU A 348 -11.42 31.22 -36.93
CA LEU A 348 -12.62 31.98 -36.56
C LEU A 348 -12.26 33.32 -35.90
N TRP A 349 -11.19 33.35 -35.10
CA TRP A 349 -10.71 34.56 -34.45
C TRP A 349 -10.04 35.52 -35.45
N ARG A 350 -9.03 35.06 -36.19
CA ARG A 350 -8.34 35.86 -37.22
C ARG A 350 -9.21 36.18 -38.43
N GLY A 351 -10.22 35.34 -38.72
CA GLY A 351 -11.20 35.58 -39.78
C GLY A 351 -12.07 36.81 -39.56
N ARG A 352 -12.04 37.44 -38.38
CA ARG A 352 -12.64 38.77 -38.15
C ARG A 352 -11.81 39.93 -38.71
N GLN A 353 -10.54 39.69 -39.05
CA GLN A 353 -9.59 40.70 -39.54
C GLN A 353 -9.48 40.70 -41.08
N VAL A 354 -10.14 39.77 -41.76
CA VAL A 354 -9.99 39.53 -43.21
C VAL A 354 -11.36 39.57 -43.89
N GLU A 355 -11.44 40.08 -45.12
CA GLU A 355 -12.69 40.14 -45.86
C GLU A 355 -13.16 38.74 -46.33
N TRP A 356 -14.43 38.44 -46.04
CA TRP A 356 -15.09 37.21 -46.48
C TRP A 356 -15.57 37.37 -47.92
N VAL A 357 -14.70 37.05 -48.87
CA VAL A 357 -15.03 37.14 -50.30
C VAL A 357 -15.99 36.01 -50.69
N LYS A 358 -17.20 36.37 -51.14
CA LYS A 358 -18.16 35.45 -51.77
C LYS A 358 -17.80 35.27 -53.25
N GLY A 359 -16.91 34.33 -53.56
CA GLY A 359 -16.49 34.00 -54.93
C GLY A 359 -16.21 32.49 -55.11
N PRO A 360 -15.96 32.01 -56.35
CA PRO A 360 -15.60 30.61 -56.58
C PRO A 360 -14.31 30.27 -55.84
N ARG A 361 -14.28 29.10 -55.19
CA ARG A 361 -13.12 28.67 -54.41
C ARG A 361 -11.89 28.57 -55.33
N PRO A 362 -10.81 29.33 -55.07
CA PRO A 362 -9.55 29.16 -55.79
C PRO A 362 -9.01 27.73 -55.67
N ARG A 363 -8.17 27.32 -56.63
CA ARG A 363 -7.61 25.97 -56.71
C ARG A 363 -6.80 25.68 -55.46
N LYS A 364 -7.12 24.58 -54.75
CA LYS A 364 -6.31 24.12 -53.62
C LYS A 364 -4.87 23.85 -54.08
N LYS A 365 -3.92 24.65 -53.59
CA LYS A 365 -2.49 24.43 -53.81
C LYS A 365 -2.06 23.12 -53.14
N THR A 366 -1.16 22.39 -53.78
CA THR A 366 -0.50 21.23 -53.16
C THR A 366 0.56 21.68 -52.15
N TRP A 367 0.93 20.83 -51.19
CA TRP A 367 1.96 21.16 -50.19
C TRP A 367 3.29 21.63 -50.83
N SER A 368 3.68 21.04 -51.97
CA SER A 368 4.88 21.48 -52.70
C SER A 368 4.77 22.91 -53.21
N GLU A 369 3.61 23.31 -53.72
CA GLU A 369 3.35 24.66 -54.22
C GLU A 369 3.28 25.67 -53.06
N LEU A 370 2.54 25.36 -51.99
CA LEU A 370 2.48 26.17 -50.77
C LEU A 370 3.84 26.35 -50.12
N ASN A 371 4.64 25.28 -50.04
CA ASN A 371 5.97 25.34 -49.45
C ASN A 371 6.95 26.13 -50.31
N ALA A 372 6.89 26.00 -51.64
CA ALA A 372 7.72 26.79 -52.53
C ALA A 372 7.42 28.29 -52.38
N GLU A 373 6.14 28.66 -52.31
CA GLU A 373 5.69 30.04 -52.14
C GLU A 373 6.15 30.64 -50.80
N PHE A 374 6.04 29.89 -49.69
CA PHE A 374 6.55 30.34 -48.39
C PHE A 374 8.08 30.49 -48.36
N VAL A 375 8.82 29.55 -48.95
CA VAL A 375 10.29 29.63 -49.05
C VAL A 375 10.70 30.84 -49.90
N GLU A 376 9.95 31.16 -50.94
CA GLU A 376 10.17 32.35 -51.76
C GLU A 376 9.89 33.64 -50.96
N MET A 377 8.82 33.69 -50.16
CA MET A 377 8.53 34.83 -49.29
C MET A 377 9.63 35.06 -48.23
N GLU A 378 10.09 34.00 -47.56
CA GLU A 378 11.21 34.10 -46.61
C GLU A 378 12.51 34.57 -47.30
N ARG A 379 12.78 34.09 -48.52
CA ARG A 379 13.96 34.52 -49.30
C ARG A 379 13.88 36.00 -49.66
N LEU A 380 12.71 36.49 -50.05
CA LEU A 380 12.49 37.91 -50.39
C LEU A 380 12.62 38.80 -49.15
N GLU A 381 12.17 38.36 -47.97
CA GLU A 381 12.41 39.07 -46.71
C GLU A 381 13.90 39.16 -46.35
N HIS A 382 14.69 38.15 -46.71
CA HIS A 382 16.14 38.12 -46.47
C HIS A 382 16.99 38.72 -47.60
N GLY A 383 16.39 39.41 -48.57
CA GLY A 383 17.10 40.15 -49.62
C GLY A 383 17.69 39.30 -50.74
N GLY A 384 17.18 38.08 -50.96
CA GLY A 384 17.57 37.23 -52.10
C GLY A 384 16.90 37.65 -53.42
N GLU A 385 17.58 37.41 -54.54
CA GLU A 385 17.03 37.67 -55.88
C GLU A 385 15.91 36.68 -56.25
N PRO A 386 14.88 37.12 -57.01
CA PRO A 386 13.81 36.25 -57.49
C PRO A 386 14.34 35.28 -58.54
N VAL A 387 14.04 33.99 -58.38
CA VAL A 387 14.41 32.95 -59.35
C VAL A 387 13.30 32.88 -60.40
N ALA A 388 13.66 33.00 -61.68
CA ALA A 388 12.72 32.75 -62.77
C ALA A 388 12.16 31.33 -62.63
N ALA A 389 10.83 31.18 -62.70
CA ALA A 389 10.16 29.90 -62.59
C ALA A 389 10.56 28.96 -63.74
N GLU A 390 11.69 28.27 -63.59
CA GLU A 390 11.97 27.06 -64.34
C GLU A 390 11.03 26.00 -63.78
N THR A 391 9.99 25.69 -64.56
CA THR A 391 9.23 24.45 -64.47
C THR A 391 10.14 23.28 -64.83
N GLU A 392 11.19 23.03 -64.05
CA GLU A 392 11.70 21.68 -63.92
C GLU A 392 10.71 20.93 -63.03
N SER A 393 9.97 20.03 -63.69
CA SER A 393 9.29 18.94 -63.02
C SER A 393 10.33 18.17 -62.21
N VAL A 394 10.54 18.57 -60.96
CA VAL A 394 11.17 17.74 -59.96
C VAL A 394 10.26 16.53 -59.85
N GLU A 395 10.62 15.44 -60.55
CA GLU A 395 10.10 14.12 -60.26
C GLU A 395 10.32 13.91 -58.77
N THR A 396 9.24 14.08 -58.00
CA THR A 396 9.26 13.60 -56.62
C THR A 396 9.61 12.13 -56.70
N PRO A 397 10.70 11.64 -56.08
CA PRO A 397 10.90 10.21 -56.00
C PRO A 397 9.62 9.65 -55.39
N LYS A 398 9.06 8.60 -56.01
CA LYS A 398 7.85 7.84 -55.63
C LYS A 398 7.90 7.25 -54.20
N ALA A 399 8.71 7.82 -53.31
CA ALA A 399 8.87 7.51 -51.90
C ALA A 399 7.89 8.28 -50.99
N LYS A 400 7.26 9.38 -51.44
CA LYS A 400 6.38 10.20 -50.58
C LYS A 400 4.98 9.62 -50.33
N SER A 401 4.44 8.76 -51.21
CA SER A 401 3.20 8.01 -50.88
C SER A 401 3.49 6.80 -49.99
N ARG A 402 4.73 6.27 -50.01
CA ARG A 402 5.12 5.18 -49.11
C ARG A 402 5.33 5.67 -47.69
N LEU A 403 5.89 6.86 -47.44
CA LEU A 403 6.11 7.31 -46.06
C LEU A 403 4.82 7.73 -45.34
N THR A 404 3.91 8.45 -45.99
CA THR A 404 2.60 8.80 -45.40
C THR A 404 1.67 7.61 -45.31
N ARG A 405 1.65 6.73 -46.33
CA ARG A 405 0.94 5.45 -46.24
C ARG A 405 1.57 4.55 -45.20
N ASN A 406 2.90 4.52 -45.03
CA ASN A 406 3.54 3.73 -43.98
C ASN A 406 3.31 4.34 -42.61
N VAL A 407 3.26 5.66 -42.42
CA VAL A 407 2.96 6.27 -41.11
C VAL A 407 1.48 6.09 -40.76
N ILE A 408 0.56 6.22 -41.72
CA ILE A 408 -0.87 5.92 -41.52
C ILE A 408 -1.08 4.42 -41.32
N LEU A 409 -0.40 3.56 -42.09
CA LEU A 409 -0.43 2.12 -41.91
C LEU A 409 0.24 1.71 -40.59
N PHE A 410 1.28 2.41 -40.12
CA PHE A 410 1.92 2.15 -38.84
C PHE A 410 1.06 2.65 -37.68
N LEU A 411 0.37 3.78 -37.82
CA LEU A 411 -0.63 4.27 -36.86
C LEU A 411 -1.85 3.36 -36.83
N LEU A 412 -2.35 2.90 -37.99
CA LEU A 412 -3.45 1.94 -38.09
C LEU A 412 -3.05 0.54 -37.65
N VAL A 413 -1.82 0.11 -37.89
CA VAL A 413 -1.26 -1.16 -37.38
C VAL A 413 -0.95 -1.06 -35.90
N ALA A 414 -0.53 0.10 -35.38
CA ALA A 414 -0.38 0.33 -33.94
C ALA A 414 -1.73 0.45 -33.23
N LEU A 415 -2.74 1.06 -33.86
CA LEU A 415 -4.13 1.06 -33.40
C LEU A 415 -4.74 -0.33 -33.51
N ALA A 416 -4.46 -1.10 -34.56
CA ALA A 416 -4.97 -2.45 -34.75
C ALA A 416 -4.19 -3.50 -33.94
N LEU A 417 -2.92 -3.26 -33.61
CA LEU A 417 -2.16 -4.03 -32.61
C LEU A 417 -2.62 -3.64 -31.21
N GLY A 418 -2.85 -2.37 -30.92
CA GLY A 418 -3.41 -1.92 -29.65
C GLY A 418 -4.83 -2.47 -29.44
N LEU A 419 -5.70 -2.36 -30.45
CA LEU A 419 -7.06 -2.89 -30.45
C LEU A 419 -7.06 -4.42 -30.57
N GLY A 420 -6.11 -5.01 -31.28
CA GLY A 420 -5.94 -6.46 -31.43
C GLY A 420 -5.39 -7.11 -30.17
N ILE A 421 -4.47 -6.48 -29.46
CA ILE A 421 -4.00 -6.87 -28.13
C ILE A 421 -5.11 -6.65 -27.11
N PHE A 422 -5.88 -5.55 -27.20
CA PHE A 422 -7.05 -5.29 -26.35
C PHE A 422 -8.18 -6.31 -26.59
N LEU A 423 -8.48 -6.66 -27.86
CA LEU A 423 -9.47 -7.66 -28.23
C LEU A 423 -8.96 -9.09 -27.94
N TRP A 424 -7.66 -9.35 -28.08
CA TRP A 424 -7.03 -10.60 -27.66
C TRP A 424 -7.03 -10.72 -26.13
N GLN A 425 -6.89 -9.64 -25.39
CA GLN A 425 -7.03 -9.62 -23.94
C GLN A 425 -8.49 -9.79 -23.49
N LYS A 426 -9.45 -9.23 -24.24
CA LYS A 426 -10.90 -9.44 -24.01
C LYS A 426 -11.39 -10.82 -24.47
N SER A 427 -10.73 -11.44 -25.45
CA SER A 427 -11.01 -12.81 -25.92
C SER A 427 -10.24 -13.86 -25.11
N GLY A 428 -9.10 -13.49 -24.54
CA GLY A 428 -8.30 -14.30 -23.62
C GLY A 428 -8.81 -14.24 -22.18
N SER A 429 -9.72 -13.31 -21.85
CA SER A 429 -10.35 -13.25 -20.52
C SER A 429 -11.46 -14.30 -20.30
N SER A 430 -11.62 -15.28 -21.19
CA SER A 430 -12.52 -16.44 -20.97
C SER A 430 -11.79 -17.76 -20.69
N GLN A 431 -10.46 -17.82 -20.79
CA GLN A 431 -9.65 -18.97 -20.40
C GLN A 431 -8.32 -18.47 -19.82
N ASP A 432 -8.02 -18.87 -18.59
CA ASP A 432 -6.81 -18.56 -17.79
C ASP A 432 -6.87 -17.31 -16.90
N SER A 433 -7.81 -17.33 -15.95
CA SER A 433 -7.63 -16.68 -14.64
C SER A 433 -7.13 -17.71 -13.62
N ALA A 434 -5.81 -17.97 -13.62
CA ALA A 434 -5.14 -18.72 -12.57
C ALA A 434 -3.72 -18.18 -12.29
N SER A 435 -3.62 -17.29 -11.28
CA SER A 435 -2.41 -16.90 -10.51
C SER A 435 -1.32 -16.09 -11.27
N GLN A 436 -0.64 -15.06 -10.75
CA GLN A 436 -0.23 -14.68 -9.40
C GLN A 436 0.05 -13.16 -9.32
N SER A 437 -0.43 -12.48 -8.28
CA SER A 437 0.32 -11.39 -7.62
C SER A 437 -0.24 -11.15 -6.21
N GLU A 438 0.60 -11.27 -5.19
CA GLU A 438 0.33 -10.91 -3.80
C GLU A 438 1.08 -9.63 -3.42
N THR A 439 0.44 -8.73 -2.68
CA THR A 439 0.90 -8.23 -1.37
C THR A 439 -0.27 -7.61 -0.59
N ALA A 440 -0.35 -7.91 0.71
CA ALA A 440 -1.47 -7.76 1.65
C ALA A 440 -1.22 -6.58 2.66
N PRO A 441 -2.02 -6.30 3.74
CA PRO A 441 -3.06 -7.13 4.38
C PRO A 441 -4.41 -6.44 4.66
N ALA A 442 -5.50 -7.13 4.31
CA ALA A 442 -6.84 -6.98 4.89
C ALA A 442 -7.49 -8.37 4.97
N SER A 443 -8.42 -8.50 5.90
CA SER A 443 -9.13 -9.69 6.37
C SER A 443 -9.40 -10.77 5.32
N ALA A 444 -9.10 -12.01 5.70
CA ALA A 444 -9.23 -13.22 4.90
C ALA A 444 -10.65 -13.43 4.31
N PRO A 445 -10.80 -13.54 2.98
CA PRO A 445 -11.90 -14.27 2.37
C PRO A 445 -11.58 -15.77 2.38
N ALA A 446 -12.62 -16.60 2.54
CA ALA A 446 -12.50 -18.05 2.56
C ALA A 446 -11.74 -18.58 1.33
N ALA A 447 -10.70 -19.37 1.59
CA ALA A 447 -9.82 -19.95 0.58
C ALA A 447 -10.60 -20.85 -0.40
N PRO A 448 -10.19 -20.92 -1.69
CA PRO A 448 -10.61 -22.02 -2.54
C PRO A 448 -10.08 -23.30 -1.90
N VAL A 449 -10.90 -24.35 -1.84
CA VAL A 449 -10.49 -25.66 -1.32
C VAL A 449 -9.33 -26.16 -2.17
N ALA A 450 -8.11 -25.92 -1.69
CA ALA A 450 -6.91 -26.54 -2.20
C ALA A 450 -7.13 -28.05 -2.12
N ALA A 451 -6.80 -28.77 -3.18
CA ALA A 451 -6.79 -30.22 -3.16
C ALA A 451 -5.86 -30.67 -2.03
N THR A 452 -6.46 -31.02 -0.88
CA THR A 452 -5.73 -31.49 0.30
C THR A 452 -5.05 -32.77 -0.11
N LEU A 453 -3.72 -32.76 -0.20
CA LEU A 453 -2.96 -33.98 -0.40
C LEU A 453 -3.34 -34.96 0.73
N PRO A 454 -3.47 -36.27 0.45
CA PRO A 454 -3.87 -37.24 1.46
C PRO A 454 -2.88 -37.21 2.63
N LYS A 455 -3.41 -37.20 3.86
CA LYS A 455 -2.59 -37.30 5.08
C LYS A 455 -1.82 -38.62 5.04
N LEU A 456 -0.52 -38.58 5.31
CA LEU A 456 0.32 -39.78 5.38
C LEU A 456 0.57 -40.14 6.83
N ASP A 457 0.25 -41.38 7.21
CA ASP A 457 0.59 -41.94 8.52
C ASP A 457 2.06 -42.38 8.52
N LEU A 458 2.95 -41.47 8.92
CA LEU A 458 4.37 -41.77 9.11
C LEU A 458 4.60 -42.71 10.30
N THR A 459 5.54 -43.65 10.17
CA THR A 459 6.05 -44.43 11.31
C THR A 459 6.80 -43.53 12.29
N ALA A 460 6.98 -43.99 13.54
CA ALA A 460 7.71 -43.23 14.56
C ALA A 460 9.15 -42.92 14.14
N GLU A 461 9.82 -43.86 13.45
CA GLU A 461 11.18 -43.72 12.94
C GLU A 461 11.27 -42.73 11.77
N GLN A 462 10.30 -42.77 10.85
CA GLN A 462 10.19 -41.80 9.75
C GLN A 462 9.95 -40.39 10.29
N ARG A 463 9.03 -40.23 11.24
CA ARG A 463 8.73 -38.94 11.87
C ARG A 463 9.94 -38.38 12.61
N ALA A 464 10.70 -39.22 13.33
CA ALA A 464 11.93 -38.80 14.00
C ALA A 464 12.98 -38.28 13.00
N SER A 465 13.15 -38.98 11.88
CA SER A 465 14.11 -38.62 10.83
C SER A 465 13.73 -37.30 10.12
N VAL A 466 12.45 -37.11 9.81
CA VAL A 466 11.94 -35.86 9.20
C VAL A 466 12.07 -34.69 10.18
N THR A 467 11.75 -34.90 11.46
CA THR A 467 11.90 -33.85 12.49
C THR A 467 13.37 -33.46 12.67
N ALA A 468 14.30 -34.43 12.62
CA ALA A 468 15.73 -34.15 12.69
C ALA A 468 16.20 -33.31 11.49
N LEU A 469 15.73 -33.62 10.28
CA LEU A 469 16.01 -32.83 9.09
C LEU A 469 15.48 -31.40 9.18
N LEU A 470 14.25 -31.21 9.68
CA LEU A 470 13.69 -29.87 9.89
C LEU A 470 14.49 -29.07 10.94
N ARG A 471 14.95 -29.70 12.03
CA ARG A 471 15.85 -29.04 12.99
C ARG A 471 17.19 -28.65 12.37
N ALA A 472 17.75 -29.50 11.51
CA ALA A 472 19.00 -29.18 10.81
C ALA A 472 18.83 -27.95 9.90
N GLY A 473 17.74 -27.89 9.12
CA GLY A 473 17.44 -26.73 8.27
C GLY A 473 17.15 -25.43 9.05
N ASP A 474 16.48 -25.54 10.21
CA ASP A 474 16.20 -24.41 11.10
C ASP A 474 17.49 -23.83 11.72
N SER A 475 18.46 -24.69 12.05
CA SER A 475 19.76 -24.27 12.60
C SER A 475 20.55 -23.41 11.61
N ILE A 476 20.50 -23.74 10.32
CA ILE A 476 21.15 -22.97 9.24
C ILE A 476 20.55 -21.57 9.15
N SER A 477 19.22 -21.50 9.10
CA SER A 477 18.48 -20.24 9.04
C SER A 477 18.75 -19.38 10.28
N THR A 478 18.81 -20.00 11.46
CA THR A 478 19.09 -19.32 12.73
C THR A 478 20.52 -18.77 12.78
N ASN A 479 21.51 -19.52 12.32
CA ASN A 479 22.91 -19.06 12.31
C ASN A 479 23.13 -17.93 11.30
N LEU A 480 22.47 -17.95 10.14
CA LEU A 480 22.53 -16.84 9.19
C LEU A 480 21.80 -15.59 9.72
N ALA A 481 20.70 -15.76 10.44
CA ALA A 481 19.96 -14.65 11.03
C ALA A 481 20.70 -13.96 12.19
N SER A 482 21.62 -14.67 12.86
CA SER A 482 22.47 -14.14 13.93
C SER A 482 23.87 -13.75 13.46
N ASP A 483 24.11 -13.72 12.14
CA ASP A 483 25.41 -13.40 11.52
C ASP A 483 26.56 -14.30 12.01
N ASN A 484 26.24 -15.54 12.38
CA ASN A 484 27.19 -16.53 12.86
C ASN A 484 27.68 -17.44 11.72
N LEU A 485 28.71 -17.00 11.00
CA LEU A 485 29.33 -17.77 9.91
C LEU A 485 29.93 -19.11 10.38
N GLN A 486 30.56 -19.14 11.57
CA GLN A 486 31.15 -20.36 12.12
C GLN A 486 30.06 -21.39 12.43
N GLY A 487 28.94 -20.95 13.02
CA GLY A 487 27.77 -21.79 13.26
C GLY A 487 27.13 -22.30 11.97
N PHE A 488 27.03 -21.46 10.94
CA PHE A 488 26.55 -21.87 9.61
C PHE A 488 27.39 -23.03 9.04
N ASN A 489 28.71 -22.86 8.99
CA ASN A 489 29.63 -23.88 8.47
C ASN A 489 29.59 -25.19 9.29
N GLN A 490 29.38 -25.10 10.61
CA GLN A 490 29.19 -26.28 11.47
C GLN A 490 27.86 -27.01 11.19
N SER A 491 26.77 -26.26 10.98
CA SER A 491 25.45 -26.83 10.66
C SER A 491 25.43 -27.62 9.35
N LEU A 492 26.30 -27.29 8.39
CA LEU A 492 26.42 -28.05 7.13
C LEU A 492 26.83 -29.51 7.36
N GLY A 493 27.69 -29.76 8.37
CA GLY A 493 28.12 -31.11 8.73
C GLY A 493 26.99 -31.98 9.31
N VAL A 494 25.92 -31.36 9.81
CA VAL A 494 24.75 -32.06 10.36
C VAL A 494 23.65 -32.22 9.31
N LEU A 495 23.55 -31.29 8.36
CA LEU A 495 22.52 -31.29 7.33
C LEU A 495 22.66 -32.47 6.35
N ASP A 496 23.85 -32.70 5.81
CA ASP A 496 24.08 -33.74 4.80
C ASP A 496 23.70 -35.15 5.35
N PRO A 497 24.14 -35.56 6.56
CA PRO A 497 23.69 -36.81 7.19
C PRO A 497 22.17 -36.85 7.44
N ALA A 498 21.57 -35.75 7.89
CA ALA A 498 20.14 -35.71 8.18
C ALA A 498 19.27 -35.89 6.91
N ILE A 499 19.71 -35.35 5.77
CA ILE A 499 19.05 -35.57 4.46
C ILE A 499 19.14 -37.05 4.07
N GLN A 500 20.31 -37.67 4.28
CA GLN A 500 20.51 -39.08 3.95
C GLN A 500 19.65 -39.99 4.82
N THR A 501 19.67 -39.81 6.14
CA THR A 501 18.84 -40.59 7.07
C THR A 501 17.35 -40.43 6.78
N ALA A 502 16.89 -39.21 6.46
CA ALA A 502 15.49 -38.98 6.08
C ALA A 502 15.13 -39.69 4.75
N ALA A 503 16.03 -39.67 3.76
CA ALA A 503 15.81 -40.35 2.49
C ALA A 503 15.78 -41.89 2.63
N GLU A 504 16.64 -42.45 3.48
CA GLU A 504 16.68 -43.89 3.78
C GLU A 504 15.43 -44.34 4.55
N ALA A 505 14.98 -43.57 5.55
CA ALA A 505 13.80 -43.89 6.35
C ALA A 505 12.49 -43.83 5.55
N LEU A 506 12.37 -42.92 4.58
CA LEU A 506 11.17 -42.75 3.76
C LEU A 506 11.12 -43.75 2.59
N GLY A 507 12.27 -44.19 2.07
CA GLY A 507 12.36 -45.12 0.95
C GLY A 507 12.12 -44.48 -0.44
N PRO A 508 12.41 -45.21 -1.54
CA PRO A 508 12.41 -44.65 -2.89
C PRO A 508 11.01 -44.34 -3.44
N GLU A 509 9.96 -44.99 -2.94
CA GLU A 509 8.58 -44.84 -3.44
C GLU A 509 7.76 -43.77 -2.70
N HIS A 510 8.34 -43.10 -1.69
CA HIS A 510 7.62 -42.09 -0.92
C HIS A 510 7.35 -40.81 -1.75
N SER A 511 6.20 -40.18 -1.52
CA SER A 511 5.78 -38.95 -2.21
C SER A 511 6.76 -37.78 -2.04
N TRP A 512 7.56 -37.79 -0.97
CA TRP A 512 8.55 -36.75 -0.64
C TRP A 512 9.95 -37.01 -1.20
N THR A 513 10.24 -38.20 -1.73
CA THR A 513 11.57 -38.57 -2.23
C THR A 513 12.05 -37.65 -3.36
N PRO A 514 11.21 -37.22 -4.33
CA PRO A 514 11.62 -36.24 -5.34
C PRO A 514 11.98 -34.87 -4.74
N LEU A 515 11.30 -34.45 -3.66
CA LEU A 515 11.57 -33.17 -2.99
C LEU A 515 12.89 -33.25 -2.21
N LEU A 516 13.15 -34.34 -1.51
CA LEU A 516 14.45 -34.59 -0.86
C LEU A 516 15.60 -34.63 -1.86
N GLN A 517 15.38 -35.19 -3.06
CA GLN A 517 16.38 -35.13 -4.13
C GLN A 517 16.65 -33.71 -4.62
N LYS A 518 15.63 -32.83 -4.68
CA LYS A 518 15.83 -31.41 -5.00
C LYS A 518 16.64 -30.71 -3.91
N VAL A 519 16.33 -30.95 -2.63
CA VAL A 519 17.09 -30.41 -1.50
C VAL A 519 18.55 -30.87 -1.56
N ARG A 520 18.79 -32.16 -1.82
CA ARG A 520 20.14 -32.72 -1.95
C ARG A 520 20.93 -32.13 -3.13
N LYS A 521 20.26 -31.77 -4.23
CA LYS A 521 20.89 -31.10 -5.38
C LYS A 521 21.27 -29.65 -5.06
N ALA A 522 20.49 -28.96 -4.24
CA ALA A 522 20.77 -27.62 -3.76
C ALA A 522 21.74 -27.64 -2.55
N ARG A 523 22.86 -28.37 -2.70
CA ARG A 523 23.83 -28.59 -1.62
C ARG A 523 24.53 -27.29 -1.24
N LEU A 524 24.53 -26.97 0.05
CA LEU A 524 25.26 -25.85 0.62
C LEU A 524 26.75 -26.18 0.76
N LYS A 525 27.61 -25.22 0.43
CA LYS A 525 29.07 -25.31 0.60
C LYS A 525 29.53 -24.47 1.80
N PRO A 526 30.65 -24.83 2.44
CA PRO A 526 31.28 -23.93 3.40
C PRO A 526 31.64 -22.61 2.74
N ALA A 527 31.29 -21.50 3.39
CA ALA A 527 31.51 -20.15 2.88
C ALA A 527 32.65 -19.45 3.63
N GLY A 528 33.39 -18.59 2.92
CA GLY A 528 34.47 -17.77 3.47
C GLY A 528 33.98 -16.47 4.13
N ASP A 529 32.82 -15.97 3.71
CA ASP A 529 32.18 -14.79 4.30
C ASP A 529 30.64 -14.94 4.38
N LEU A 530 29.98 -14.02 5.11
CA LEU A 530 28.52 -14.04 5.29
C LEU A 530 27.74 -13.77 4.00
N LYS A 531 28.33 -13.05 3.04
CA LYS A 531 27.67 -12.71 1.78
C LYS A 531 27.59 -13.96 0.89
N GLU A 532 28.70 -14.66 0.74
CA GLU A 532 28.79 -15.94 0.06
C GLU A 532 27.86 -16.99 0.71
N ALA A 533 27.81 -17.03 2.05
CA ALA A 533 26.92 -17.93 2.78
C ALA A 533 25.43 -17.67 2.46
N ARG A 534 25.03 -16.39 2.37
CA ARG A 534 23.65 -15.97 2.04
C ARG A 534 23.30 -16.19 0.57
N ASP A 535 24.26 -16.02 -0.34
CA ASP A 535 24.08 -16.29 -1.76
C ASP A 535 23.84 -17.80 -2.02
N GLU A 536 24.64 -18.67 -1.38
CA GLU A 536 24.45 -20.13 -1.42
C GLU A 536 23.12 -20.55 -0.77
N PHE A 537 22.68 -19.84 0.27
CA PHE A 537 21.43 -20.14 0.97
C PHE A 537 20.17 -19.99 0.11
N ILE A 538 20.15 -19.09 -0.89
CA ILE A 538 18.96 -18.82 -1.72
C ILE A 538 18.44 -20.07 -2.43
N ALA A 539 19.34 -20.83 -3.07
CA ALA A 539 18.97 -22.02 -3.82
C ALA A 539 18.50 -23.15 -2.90
N PHE A 540 19.20 -23.33 -1.77
CA PHE A 540 18.84 -24.30 -0.75
C PHE A 540 17.48 -23.99 -0.10
N SER A 541 17.27 -22.75 0.33
CA SER A 541 16.09 -22.37 1.08
C SER A 541 14.81 -22.53 0.27
N SER A 542 14.85 -22.27 -1.04
CA SER A 542 13.73 -22.53 -1.95
C SER A 542 13.39 -24.01 -2.04
N ALA A 543 14.40 -24.88 -2.26
CA ALA A 543 14.18 -26.31 -2.36
C ALA A 543 13.70 -26.91 -1.02
N PHE A 544 14.25 -26.41 0.08
CA PHE A 544 13.90 -26.84 1.42
C PHE A 544 12.48 -26.45 1.81
N VAL A 545 12.05 -25.22 1.47
CA VAL A 545 10.67 -24.77 1.70
C VAL A 545 9.65 -25.57 0.91
N ASP A 546 9.95 -25.99 -0.32
CA ASP A 546 9.07 -26.87 -1.08
C ASP A 546 8.85 -28.22 -0.37
N PHE A 547 9.92 -28.78 0.22
CA PHE A 547 9.82 -29.97 1.06
C PHE A 547 9.01 -29.69 2.34
N THR A 548 9.29 -28.60 3.05
CA THR A 548 8.58 -28.22 4.28
C THR A 548 7.08 -27.99 4.04
N LYS A 549 6.68 -27.41 2.90
CA LYS A 549 5.27 -27.25 2.53
C LYS A 549 4.55 -28.59 2.41
N ALA A 550 5.18 -29.57 1.74
CA ALA A 550 4.62 -30.91 1.61
C ALA A 550 4.48 -31.61 2.98
N VAL A 551 5.49 -31.48 3.84
CA VAL A 551 5.47 -32.01 5.21
C VAL A 551 4.37 -31.35 6.05
N ARG A 552 4.27 -30.02 6.04
CA ARG A 552 3.26 -29.24 6.77
C ARG A 552 1.83 -29.61 6.37
N GLN A 553 1.60 -29.95 5.10
CA GLN A 553 0.28 -30.30 4.58
C GLN A 553 -0.13 -31.75 4.86
N GLN A 554 0.82 -32.68 4.89
CA GLN A 554 0.54 -34.13 4.96
C GLN A 554 0.82 -34.76 6.34
N ASP A 555 1.64 -34.16 7.21
CA ASP A 555 1.91 -34.60 8.59
C ASP A 555 1.35 -33.62 9.65
N PRO A 556 0.31 -34.01 10.42
CA PRO A 556 -0.27 -33.15 11.45
C PRO A 556 0.70 -32.72 12.56
N ALA A 557 1.72 -33.53 12.87
CA ALA A 557 2.69 -33.22 13.92
C ALA A 557 3.60 -32.03 13.53
N SER A 558 3.79 -31.81 12.23
CA SER A 558 4.60 -30.75 11.66
C SER A 558 3.79 -29.50 11.28
N ALA A 559 2.51 -29.41 11.68
CA ALA A 559 1.66 -28.25 11.41
C ALA A 559 2.13 -26.95 12.08
N SER A 560 2.98 -27.05 13.12
CA SER A 560 3.54 -25.91 13.84
C SER A 560 4.70 -25.21 13.12
N VAL A 561 5.24 -25.81 12.05
CA VAL A 561 6.35 -25.26 11.29
C VAL A 561 5.89 -24.07 10.46
N LYS A 562 6.53 -22.92 10.67
CA LYS A 562 6.22 -21.67 9.96
C LYS A 562 7.09 -21.51 8.73
N ILE A 563 6.51 -20.91 7.69
CA ILE A 563 7.21 -20.59 6.44
C ILE A 563 7.08 -19.09 6.25
N TYR A 564 8.18 -18.41 5.96
CA TYR A 564 8.25 -16.97 5.80
C TYR A 564 8.77 -16.58 4.42
N ARG A 565 8.41 -15.38 3.99
CA ARG A 565 8.91 -14.73 2.77
C ARG A 565 9.31 -13.29 3.07
N CYS A 566 10.50 -12.87 2.67
CA CYS A 566 10.93 -11.47 2.77
C CYS A 566 10.81 -10.82 1.38
N PRO A 567 9.97 -9.80 1.20
CA PRO A 567 9.78 -9.15 -0.11
C PRO A 567 11.03 -8.42 -0.61
N MET A 568 11.98 -8.10 0.28
CA MET A 568 13.24 -7.43 -0.04
C MET A 568 14.38 -8.42 -0.34
N ALA A 569 14.22 -9.71 -0.01
CA ALA A 569 15.26 -10.71 -0.26
C ALA A 569 15.37 -11.06 -1.77
N PRO A 570 16.54 -11.52 -2.25
CA PRO A 570 16.68 -12.05 -3.60
C PRO A 570 15.62 -13.12 -3.88
N LYS A 571 14.95 -13.01 -5.04
CA LYS A 571 13.86 -13.94 -5.39
C LYS A 571 14.40 -15.37 -5.48
N PRO A 572 13.74 -16.37 -4.87
CA PRO A 572 12.36 -16.31 -4.38
C PRO A 572 12.16 -15.87 -2.91
N GLY A 573 13.22 -15.84 -2.10
CA GLY A 573 13.23 -15.19 -0.76
C GLY A 573 12.42 -15.90 0.33
N PHE A 574 12.36 -17.24 0.31
CA PHE A 574 11.63 -18.06 1.29
C PHE A 574 12.54 -18.79 2.27
N TRP A 575 12.10 -18.93 3.52
CA TRP A 575 12.72 -19.81 4.51
C TRP A 575 11.66 -20.41 5.45
N MET A 576 12.05 -21.39 6.25
CA MET A 576 11.20 -21.96 7.30
C MET A 576 11.79 -21.70 8.69
N GLN A 577 10.93 -21.75 9.71
CA GLN A 577 11.34 -21.66 11.10
C GLN A 577 10.45 -22.57 11.95
N LEU A 578 11.07 -23.34 12.85
CA LEU A 578 10.32 -24.26 13.71
C LEU A 578 9.48 -23.50 14.75
N GLN A 579 10.11 -22.64 15.57
CA GLN A 579 9.46 -21.84 16.61
C GLN A 579 10.29 -20.58 16.95
N GLY A 580 9.69 -19.62 17.68
CA GLY A 580 10.38 -18.41 18.16
C GLY A 580 10.03 -17.13 17.41
N PRO A 581 10.62 -15.98 17.79
CA PRO A 581 10.41 -14.70 17.11
C PRO A 581 10.93 -14.77 15.68
N LEU A 582 10.37 -13.94 14.79
CA LEU A 582 10.79 -13.86 13.38
C LEU A 582 12.28 -13.56 13.28
N ARG A 583 12.99 -14.35 12.47
CA ARG A 583 14.44 -14.21 12.23
C ARG A 583 14.71 -14.29 10.73
N ASN A 584 15.37 -13.28 10.18
CA ASN A 584 15.63 -13.19 8.74
C ASN A 584 17.06 -13.66 8.38
N PRO A 585 17.22 -14.82 7.70
CA PRO A 585 18.53 -15.33 7.31
C PRO A 585 19.20 -14.56 6.16
N TYR A 586 18.48 -13.75 5.39
CA TYR A 586 19.03 -13.04 4.24
C TYR A 586 19.75 -11.74 4.61
N PHE A 587 19.34 -11.10 5.70
CA PHE A 587 19.86 -9.79 6.11
C PHE A 587 20.45 -9.80 7.53
N GLY A 588 20.30 -10.89 8.30
CA GLY A 588 20.91 -11.00 9.62
C GLY A 588 20.28 -10.05 10.63
N VAL A 589 21.11 -9.47 11.51
CA VAL A 589 20.63 -8.55 12.55
C VAL A 589 20.17 -7.20 12.03
N GLU A 590 20.53 -6.83 10.80
CA GLU A 590 20.19 -5.52 10.21
C GLU A 590 18.69 -5.37 9.89
N MET A 591 17.99 -6.48 9.62
CA MET A 591 16.56 -6.49 9.28
C MET A 591 15.86 -7.77 9.78
N LEU A 592 15.81 -7.94 11.11
CA LEU A 592 15.15 -9.08 11.77
C LEU A 592 13.67 -9.23 11.39
N ASP A 593 12.97 -8.11 11.17
CA ASP A 593 11.51 -8.09 10.98
C ASP A 593 11.06 -8.15 9.51
N CYS A 594 11.96 -8.23 8.53
CA CYS A 594 11.55 -8.44 7.14
C CYS A 594 11.12 -9.89 6.93
N GLY A 595 9.84 -10.20 7.15
CA GLY A 595 9.28 -11.52 6.88
C GLY A 595 7.77 -11.56 7.07
N VAL A 596 7.06 -12.02 6.05
CA VAL A 596 5.62 -12.28 6.11
C VAL A 596 5.41 -13.78 6.13
N GLU A 597 4.63 -14.27 7.09
CA GLU A 597 4.29 -15.70 7.20
C GLU A 597 3.41 -16.11 6.01
N VAL A 598 3.80 -17.18 5.31
CA VAL A 598 3.06 -17.78 4.21
C VAL A 598 2.03 -18.74 4.78
N ALA A 599 0.75 -18.44 4.59
CA ALA A 599 -0.37 -19.23 5.10
C ALA A 599 -0.26 -20.72 4.69
N PRO A 600 -0.80 -21.65 5.52
CA PRO A 600 -0.83 -23.10 5.33
C PRO A 600 -1.13 -23.59 3.92
#